data_AF-A0A3M8C907-F1
#
_entry.id   AF-A0A3M8C907-F1
#
_cell.length_a   1.000
_cell.length_b   1.000
_cell.length_c   1.000
_cell.angle_alpha   90.00
_cell.angle_beta   90.00
_cell.angle_gamma   90.00
#
_symmetry.space_group_name_H-M   'P 1'
#
loop_
_entity.id
_entity.type
_entity.pdbx_description
1 polymer ?
#
loop_
_entity_poly.entity_id
_entity_poly.type
_entity_poly.pdbx_seq_one_letter_code
_entity_poly.pdbx_strand_id
1 'polypeptide(L)'
;MKKLLEIFFDSQFIFPYMHLEDVREQHSHYRNSNIYMVMLARKYQISDAQCINQQLVVNYKCLEINESYRISNIILLPFDVPNGSIEINISDYGTAIEIGLTNYGIEFIKENHVDFFNGSDINAKKKISIYDLKSMSNQNEETSEEYKILYI
;
A
#
# COMPACT_ATOMS: atom_id res chain seq x y z
N MET A 1 -18.37 14.56 -15.99
CA MET A 1 -17.93 15.48 -14.91
C MET A 1 -17.11 14.69 -13.91
N LYS A 2 -15.87 15.12 -13.62
CA LYS A 2 -15.13 14.57 -12.47
C LYS A 2 -15.79 15.10 -11.19
N LYS A 3 -16.19 14.22 -10.27
CA LYS A 3 -16.67 14.62 -8.95
C LYS A 3 -15.44 15.08 -8.15
N LEU A 4 -15.38 16.36 -7.82
CA LEU A 4 -14.37 16.95 -6.95
C LEU A 4 -14.90 16.87 -5.51
N LEU A 5 -14.12 16.28 -4.60
CA LEU A 5 -14.40 16.36 -3.17
C LEU A 5 -13.62 17.56 -2.63
N GLU A 6 -14.35 18.62 -2.28
CA GLU A 6 -13.81 19.79 -1.60
C GLU A 6 -14.15 19.65 -0.12
N ILE A 7 -13.11 19.51 0.71
CA ILE A 7 -13.25 19.47 2.17
C ILE A 7 -12.89 20.87 2.69
N PHE A 8 -13.82 21.47 3.42
CA PHE A 8 -13.64 22.77 4.06
C PHE A 8 -13.42 22.55 5.56
N PHE A 9 -12.48 23.29 6.14
CA PHE A 9 -12.11 23.17 7.56
C PHE A 9 -12.47 24.45 8.29
N ASP A 10 -13.16 24.33 9.43
CA ASP A 10 -13.46 25.45 10.33
C ASP A 10 -12.20 25.95 11.06
N SER A 11 -11.19 25.08 11.23
CA SER A 11 -9.89 25.39 11.81
C SER A 11 -8.81 24.43 11.30
N GLN A 12 -7.61 24.92 11.01
CA GLN A 12 -6.47 24.11 10.56
C GLN A 12 -5.34 24.16 11.58
N PHE A 13 -4.86 22.98 12.01
CA PHE A 13 -3.67 22.84 12.84
C PHE A 13 -2.69 21.90 12.15
N ILE A 14 -1.43 22.32 12.02
CA ILE A 14 -0.37 21.51 11.42
C ILE A 14 0.56 21.10 12.56
N PHE A 15 0.58 19.80 12.88
CA PHE A 15 1.51 19.24 13.84
C PHE A 15 2.66 18.54 13.10
N PRO A 16 3.92 18.88 13.39
CA PRO A 16 5.03 18.03 12.96
C PRO A 16 4.92 16.69 13.71
N TYR A 17 5.02 15.57 12.98
CA TYR A 17 5.08 14.16 13.45
C TYR A 17 4.90 13.99 14.97
N MET A 18 3.65 13.92 15.42
CA MET A 18 3.28 13.74 16.83
C MET A 18 2.35 12.53 16.94
N HIS A 19 2.50 11.70 17.97
CA HIS A 19 1.59 10.57 18.14
C HIS A 19 0.19 11.08 18.46
N LEU A 20 -0.83 10.32 18.05
CA LEU A 20 -2.24 10.69 18.25
C LEU A 20 -2.58 10.88 19.74
N GLU A 21 -1.90 10.14 20.61
CA GLU A 21 -2.00 10.27 22.07
C GLU A 21 -1.45 11.62 22.55
N ASP A 22 -0.27 12.01 22.08
CA ASP A 22 0.35 13.31 22.40
C ASP A 22 -0.50 14.49 21.93
N VAL A 23 -1.10 14.41 20.73
CA VAL A 23 -2.01 15.45 20.19
C VAL A 23 -3.23 15.59 21.11
N ARG A 24 -3.80 14.47 21.59
CA ARG A 24 -4.94 14.47 22.52
C ARG A 24 -4.60 15.01 23.89
N GLU A 25 -3.38 14.79 24.38
CA GLU A 25 -2.91 15.33 25.65
C GLU A 25 -2.69 16.84 25.58
N GLN A 26 -2.03 17.33 24.53
CA GLN A 26 -1.78 18.76 24.34
C GLN A 26 -3.05 19.54 23.98
N HIS A 27 -4.03 18.89 23.34
CA HIS A 27 -5.30 19.49 22.92
C HIS A 27 -6.49 18.67 23.42
N SER A 28 -6.66 18.64 24.74
CA SER A 28 -7.71 17.87 25.44
C SER A 28 -9.16 18.17 25.01
N HIS A 29 -9.40 19.32 24.38
CA HIS A 29 -10.69 19.70 23.80
C HIS A 29 -11.05 18.88 22.54
N TYR A 30 -10.07 18.22 21.90
CA TYR A 30 -10.28 17.30 20.78
C TYR A 30 -10.26 15.82 21.18
N ARG A 31 -10.29 15.50 22.48
CA ARG A 31 -10.24 14.12 22.98
C ARG A 31 -11.32 13.21 22.40
N ASN A 32 -12.48 13.77 22.03
CA ASN A 32 -13.61 13.07 21.44
C ASN A 32 -13.72 13.26 19.92
N SER A 33 -12.75 13.91 19.27
CA SER A 33 -12.75 14.11 17.82
C SER A 33 -12.24 12.86 17.09
N ASN A 34 -12.79 12.62 15.90
CA ASN A 34 -12.17 11.73 14.93
C ASN A 34 -10.97 12.47 14.32
N ILE A 35 -9.77 11.98 14.58
CA ILE A 35 -8.54 12.53 14.03
C ILE A 35 -8.24 11.79 12.72
N TYR A 36 -8.21 12.51 11.61
CA TYR A 36 -7.88 11.97 10.30
C TYR A 36 -6.42 12.26 9.99
N MET A 37 -5.67 11.22 9.63
CA MET A 37 -4.30 11.36 9.15
C MET A 37 -4.33 11.54 7.63
N VAL A 38 -3.96 12.72 7.15
CA VAL A 38 -3.80 13.04 5.73
C VAL A 38 -2.33 13.05 5.38
N MET A 39 -1.92 12.11 4.54
CA MET A 39 -0.57 12.07 3.99
C MET A 39 -0.52 12.94 2.73
N LEU A 40 0.20 14.06 2.80
CA LEU A 40 0.66 14.79 1.63
C LEU A 40 1.85 14.04 1.05
N ALA A 41 1.59 13.30 -0.02
CA ALA A 41 2.58 12.54 -0.78
C ALA A 41 2.49 12.94 -2.25
N ARG A 42 3.57 12.71 -3.00
CA ARG A 42 3.53 12.84 -4.46
C ARG A 42 2.48 11.90 -5.03
N LYS A 43 1.74 12.38 -6.03
CA LYS A 43 0.73 11.55 -6.68
C LYS A 43 1.37 10.51 -7.60
N TYR A 44 1.25 9.23 -7.24
CA TYR A 44 1.70 8.11 -8.06
C TYR A 44 0.54 7.39 -8.78
N GLN A 45 0.87 6.75 -9.90
CA GLN A 45 -0.02 5.88 -10.66
C GLN A 45 0.71 4.61 -11.09
N ILE A 46 0.19 3.46 -10.68
CA ILE A 46 0.63 2.13 -11.13
C ILE A 46 0.14 1.94 -12.55
N SER A 47 1.08 1.65 -13.45
CA SER A 47 0.80 1.39 -14.87
C SER A 47 0.77 -0.10 -15.21
N ASP A 48 1.58 -0.89 -14.50
CA ASP A 48 1.70 -2.34 -14.71
C ASP A 48 2.14 -3.02 -13.41
N ALA A 49 1.62 -4.22 -13.15
CA ALA A 49 2.01 -5.02 -11.99
C ALA A 49 1.88 -6.51 -12.32
N GLN A 50 2.93 -7.27 -12.07
CA GLN A 50 3.01 -8.69 -12.42
C GLN A 50 3.95 -9.46 -11.49
N CYS A 51 3.77 -10.76 -11.40
CA CYS A 51 4.71 -11.66 -10.72
C CYS A 51 5.67 -12.25 -11.77
N ILE A 52 6.97 -11.98 -11.63
CA ILE A 52 8.03 -12.54 -12.47
C ILE A 52 9.03 -13.23 -11.56
N ASN A 53 9.29 -14.52 -11.77
CA ASN A 53 10.26 -15.30 -10.99
C ASN A 53 10.04 -15.14 -9.45
N GLN A 54 8.79 -15.31 -8.99
CA GLN A 54 8.35 -15.12 -7.59
C GLN A 54 8.43 -13.70 -7.03
N GLN A 55 8.89 -12.73 -7.83
CA GLN A 55 9.01 -11.34 -7.41
C GLN A 55 7.85 -10.53 -7.96
N LEU A 56 7.28 -9.71 -7.09
CA LEU A 56 6.37 -8.67 -7.50
C LEU A 56 7.15 -7.58 -8.23
N VAL A 57 6.82 -7.38 -9.50
CA VAL A 57 7.33 -6.30 -10.33
C VAL A 57 6.21 -5.29 -10.54
N VAL A 58 6.42 -4.05 -10.10
CA VAL A 58 5.47 -2.95 -10.25
C VAL A 58 6.12 -1.80 -10.98
N ASN A 59 5.55 -1.42 -12.12
CA ASN A 59 5.92 -0.21 -12.83
C ASN A 59 4.90 0.88 -12.50
N TYR A 60 5.39 2.04 -12.09
CA TYR A 60 4.55 3.16 -11.68
C TYR A 60 5.16 4.49 -12.10
N LYS A 61 4.34 5.54 -12.08
CA LYS A 61 4.70 6.88 -12.53
C LYS A 61 4.38 7.91 -11.46
N CYS A 62 5.31 8.82 -11.20
CA CYS A 62 5.02 10.05 -10.47
C CYS A 62 4.38 11.06 -11.43
N LEU A 63 3.14 11.45 -11.16
CA LEU A 63 2.39 12.32 -12.06
C LEU A 63 2.86 13.77 -12.04
N GLU A 64 3.43 14.24 -10.92
CA GLU A 64 3.90 15.62 -10.76
C GLU A 64 5.14 15.94 -11.61
N ILE A 65 6.12 15.04 -11.57
CA ILE A 65 7.39 15.19 -12.30
C ILE A 65 7.44 14.33 -13.58
N ASN A 66 6.37 13.60 -13.87
CA ASN A 66 6.20 12.78 -15.07
C ASN A 66 7.25 11.65 -15.23
N GLU A 67 7.89 11.23 -14.14
CA GLU A 67 8.93 10.20 -14.11
C GLU A 67 8.37 8.81 -13.82
N SER A 68 8.99 7.78 -14.41
CA SER A 68 8.60 6.37 -14.24
C SER A 68 9.62 5.63 -13.38
N TYR A 69 9.12 4.74 -12.56
CA TYR A 69 9.87 3.97 -11.56
C TYR A 69 9.44 2.51 -11.60
N ARG A 70 10.30 1.65 -11.04
CA ARG A 70 10.07 0.21 -10.95
C ARG A 70 10.42 -0.31 -9.57
N ILE A 71 9.54 -1.10 -8.98
CA ILE A 71 9.79 -1.94 -7.81
C ILE A 71 9.93 -3.38 -8.32
N SER A 72 10.95 -4.11 -7.85
CA SER A 72 11.16 -5.51 -8.24
C SER A 72 11.91 -6.33 -7.19
N ASN A 73 11.85 -5.93 -5.92
CA ASN A 73 12.57 -6.56 -4.81
C ASN A 73 11.62 -7.12 -3.73
N ILE A 74 10.32 -7.24 -4.03
CA ILE A 74 9.32 -7.77 -3.10
C ILE A 74 9.04 -9.23 -3.46
N ILE A 75 9.30 -10.13 -2.51
CA ILE A 75 8.97 -11.56 -2.62
C ILE A 75 7.57 -11.77 -2.02
N LEU A 76 6.66 -12.39 -2.78
CA LEU A 76 5.26 -12.56 -2.35
C LEU A 76 5.04 -13.78 -1.46
N LEU A 77 5.78 -14.86 -1.72
CA LEU A 77 5.67 -16.14 -1.04
C LEU A 77 7.06 -16.66 -0.65
N PRO A 78 7.20 -17.35 0.49
CA PRO A 78 8.49 -17.86 0.95
C PRO A 78 8.99 -19.11 0.19
N PHE A 79 8.31 -19.50 -0.89
CA PHE A 79 8.61 -20.66 -1.72
C PHE A 79 8.18 -20.41 -3.16
N ASP A 80 8.69 -21.23 -4.08
CA ASP A 80 8.37 -21.13 -5.50
C ASP A 80 6.95 -21.65 -5.79
N VAL A 81 6.16 -20.88 -6.53
CA VAL A 81 4.89 -21.32 -7.10
C VAL A 81 4.92 -21.36 -8.63
N PRO A 82 4.15 -22.25 -9.28
CA PRO A 82 4.06 -22.30 -10.73
C PRO A 82 3.56 -20.97 -11.34
N ASN A 83 3.95 -20.71 -12.60
CA ASN A 83 3.43 -19.57 -13.36
C ASN A 83 1.89 -19.61 -13.44
N GLY A 84 1.24 -18.47 -13.25
CA GLY A 84 -0.22 -18.37 -13.22
C GLY A 84 -0.86 -18.72 -11.87
N SER A 85 -0.07 -19.01 -10.83
CA SER A 85 -0.58 -19.24 -9.47
C SER A 85 -1.02 -17.95 -8.77
N ILE A 86 -0.50 -16.80 -9.21
CA ILE A 86 -0.75 -15.50 -8.60
C ILE A 86 -1.53 -14.63 -9.59
N GLU A 87 -2.62 -14.04 -9.12
CA GLU A 87 -3.36 -13.01 -9.83
C GLU A 87 -3.07 -11.63 -9.21
N ILE A 88 -2.86 -10.64 -10.07
CA ILE A 88 -2.60 -9.26 -9.67
C ILE A 88 -3.50 -8.34 -10.47
N ASN A 89 -4.26 -7.50 -9.78
CA ASN A 89 -5.11 -6.49 -10.40
C ASN A 89 -4.75 -5.11 -9.87
N ILE A 90 -4.64 -4.13 -10.77
CA ILE A 90 -4.49 -2.73 -10.39
C ILE A 90 -5.88 -2.18 -10.05
N SER A 91 -6.04 -1.62 -8.85
CA SER A 91 -7.30 -1.08 -8.35
C SER A 91 -7.15 0.37 -7.86
N ASP A 92 -8.23 0.93 -7.30
CA ASP A 92 -8.30 2.31 -6.78
C ASP A 92 -7.74 3.37 -7.74
N TYR A 93 -8.19 3.31 -9.00
CA TYR A 93 -7.75 4.26 -10.04
C TYR A 93 -6.23 4.27 -10.26
N GLY A 94 -5.56 3.15 -10.00
CA GLY A 94 -4.12 2.99 -10.20
C GLY A 94 -3.27 3.32 -8.99
N THR A 95 -3.83 3.42 -7.78
CA THR A 95 -3.03 3.67 -6.57
C THR A 95 -2.79 2.43 -5.72
N ALA A 96 -3.45 1.32 -6.03
CA ALA A 96 -3.32 0.06 -5.29
C ALA A 96 -3.22 -1.14 -6.23
N ILE A 97 -2.68 -2.23 -5.70
CA ILE A 97 -2.79 -3.56 -6.29
C ILE A 97 -3.54 -4.50 -5.35
N GLU A 98 -4.32 -5.39 -5.94
CA GLU A 98 -4.93 -6.53 -5.27
C GLU A 98 -4.22 -7.80 -5.74
N ILE A 99 -3.60 -8.49 -4.79
CA ILE A 99 -2.84 -9.72 -5.02
C ILE A 99 -3.64 -10.87 -4.42
N GLY A 100 -3.88 -11.90 -5.22
CA GLY A 100 -4.55 -13.13 -4.81
C GLY A 100 -3.85 -14.35 -5.38
N LEU A 101 -4.25 -15.52 -4.88
CA LEU A 101 -3.91 -16.79 -5.50
C LEU A 101 -5.04 -17.23 -6.43
N THR A 102 -4.68 -17.78 -7.58
CA THR A 102 -5.65 -18.45 -8.44
C THR A 102 -6.04 -19.80 -7.83
N ASN A 103 -7.16 -20.39 -8.26
CA ASN A 103 -7.54 -21.74 -7.84
C ASN A 103 -6.43 -22.77 -8.07
N TYR A 104 -5.67 -22.61 -9.16
CA TYR A 104 -4.50 -23.45 -9.45
C TYR A 104 -3.39 -23.26 -8.42
N GLY A 105 -3.07 -22.02 -8.06
CA GLY A 105 -2.09 -21.71 -7.01
C GLY A 105 -2.51 -22.24 -5.63
N ILE A 106 -3.80 -22.14 -5.30
CA ILE A 106 -4.37 -22.65 -4.05
C ILE A 106 -4.19 -24.16 -3.94
N GLU A 107 -4.59 -24.93 -4.97
CA GLU A 107 -4.43 -26.38 -4.94
C GLU A 107 -2.95 -26.79 -4.91
N PHE A 108 -2.07 -26.10 -5.64
CA PHE A 108 -0.63 -26.36 -5.57
C PHE A 108 -0.09 -26.21 -4.14
N ILE A 109 -0.43 -25.11 -3.46
CA ILE A 109 0.03 -24.83 -2.09
C ILE A 109 -0.54 -25.86 -1.11
N LYS A 110 -1.81 -26.24 -1.27
CA LYS A 110 -2.47 -27.24 -0.45
C LYS A 110 -1.81 -28.62 -0.56
N GLU A 111 -1.34 -29.00 -1.75
CA GLU A 111 -0.69 -30.30 -1.98
C GLU A 111 0.79 -30.31 -1.55
N ASN A 112 1.51 -29.20 -1.75
CA ASN A 112 2.98 -29.17 -1.62
C ASN A 112 3.50 -28.40 -0.40
N HIS A 113 2.68 -27.53 0.20
CA HIS A 113 3.04 -26.64 1.30
C HIS A 113 1.94 -26.61 2.38
N VAL A 114 1.58 -27.80 2.88
CA VAL A 114 0.47 -28.03 3.83
C VAL A 114 0.56 -27.14 5.08
N ASP A 115 1.75 -26.96 5.64
CA ASP A 115 1.94 -26.13 6.84
C ASP A 115 1.60 -24.66 6.57
N PHE A 116 1.95 -24.14 5.39
CA PHE A 116 1.61 -22.78 4.99
C PHE A 116 0.11 -22.64 4.73
N PHE A 117 -0.51 -23.64 4.07
CA PHE A 117 -1.95 -23.70 3.84
C PHE A 117 -2.75 -23.66 5.15
N ASN A 118 -2.32 -24.43 6.16
CA ASN A 118 -3.01 -24.50 7.46
C ASN A 118 -2.80 -23.25 8.33
N GLY A 119 -1.69 -22.53 8.14
CA GLY A 119 -1.32 -21.37 8.95
C GLY A 119 -1.73 -20.02 8.37
N SER A 120 -2.24 -19.97 7.14
CA SER A 120 -2.51 -18.71 6.42
C SER A 120 -3.89 -18.69 5.77
N ASP A 121 -4.53 -17.52 5.75
CA ASP A 121 -5.72 -17.31 4.92
C ASP A 121 -5.33 -17.07 3.47
N ILE A 122 -5.09 -18.18 2.75
CA ILE A 122 -4.66 -18.15 1.35
C ILE A 122 -5.77 -17.75 0.36
N ASN A 123 -7.04 -17.72 0.81
CA ASN A 123 -8.16 -17.30 -0.02
C ASN A 123 -8.35 -15.78 0.00
N ALA A 124 -7.80 -15.11 1.01
CA ALA A 124 -7.87 -13.66 1.12
C ALA A 124 -7.00 -12.98 0.06
N LYS A 125 -7.60 -12.03 -0.67
CA LYS A 125 -6.85 -11.09 -1.49
C LYS A 125 -6.23 -10.03 -0.60
N LYS A 126 -4.94 -9.75 -0.81
CA LYS A 126 -4.24 -8.65 -0.13
C LYS A 126 -4.27 -7.42 -1.02
N LYS A 127 -4.74 -6.31 -0.46
CA LYS A 127 -4.73 -5.01 -1.11
C LYS A 127 -3.62 -4.16 -0.53
N ILE A 128 -2.75 -3.63 -1.39
CA ILE A 128 -1.56 -2.88 -0.98
C ILE A 128 -1.44 -1.62 -1.83
N SER A 129 -1.23 -0.47 -1.19
CA SER A 129 -1.08 0.81 -1.89
C SER A 129 0.33 0.97 -2.47
N ILE A 130 0.48 1.84 -3.46
CA ILE A 130 1.81 2.19 -4.01
C ILE A 130 2.75 2.79 -2.97
N TYR A 131 2.22 3.48 -1.96
CA TYR A 131 3.01 4.06 -0.88
C TYR A 131 3.58 2.97 0.03
N ASP A 132 2.75 1.99 0.40
CA ASP A 132 3.20 0.83 1.18
C ASP A 132 4.24 0.02 0.38
N LEU A 133 4.03 -0.18 -0.92
CA LEU A 133 4.99 -0.87 -1.78
C LEU A 133 6.34 -0.16 -1.85
N LYS A 134 6.35 1.18 -1.95
CA LYS A 134 7.58 1.98 -1.89
C LYS A 134 8.28 1.84 -0.54
N SER A 135 7.53 1.90 0.56
CA SER A 135 8.10 1.72 1.90
C SER A 135 8.66 0.31 2.09
N MET A 136 7.98 -0.71 1.57
CA MET A 136 8.46 -2.11 1.59
C MET A 136 9.69 -2.30 0.71
N SER A 137 9.81 -1.61 -0.43
CA SER A 137 10.99 -1.73 -1.30
C SER A 137 12.21 -1.03 -0.72
N ASN A 138 12.01 -0.01 0.11
CA ASN A 138 13.07 0.88 0.60
C ASN A 138 13.23 0.79 2.13
N GLN A 139 13.10 -0.40 2.72
CA GLN A 139 13.16 -0.61 4.18
C GLN A 139 14.42 -0.05 4.89
N ASN A 140 15.49 0.19 4.14
CA ASN A 140 16.76 0.72 4.65
C ASN A 140 16.98 2.22 4.33
N GLU A 141 15.99 2.90 3.73
CA GLU A 141 16.08 4.31 3.37
C GLU A 141 15.15 5.16 4.25
N GLU A 142 15.64 6.31 4.69
CA GLU A 142 14.81 7.29 5.37
C GLU A 142 13.87 7.96 4.36
N THR A 143 12.57 7.66 4.46
CA THR A 143 11.53 8.21 3.58
C THR A 143 10.71 9.33 4.23
N SER A 144 11.11 9.78 5.42
CA SER A 144 10.40 10.77 6.26
C SER A 144 10.21 12.12 5.55
N GLU A 145 11.15 12.51 4.67
CA GLU A 145 11.06 13.75 3.88
C GLU A 145 10.07 13.68 2.70
N GLU A 146 9.73 12.47 2.22
CA GLU A 146 8.81 12.29 1.07
C GLU A 146 7.34 12.43 1.46
N TYR A 147 7.03 12.27 2.75
CA TYR A 147 5.67 12.21 3.27
C TYR A 147 5.47 13.29 4.34
N LYS A 148 4.58 14.25 4.06
CA LYS A 148 4.12 15.21 5.08
C LYS A 148 2.81 14.73 5.66
N ILE A 149 2.79 14.42 6.95
CA ILE A 149 1.59 13.98 7.64
C ILE A 149 0.88 15.20 8.22
N LEU A 150 -0.40 15.37 7.89
CA LEU A 150 -1.31 16.34 8.47
C LEU A 150 -2.36 15.58 9.29
N TYR A 151 -2.49 15.91 10.57
CA TYR A 151 -3.61 15.46 11.37
C TYR A 151 -4.74 16.49 11.25
N ILE A 152 -5.96 16.01 11.01
CA ILE A 152 -7.20 16.80 10.88
C ILE A 152 -8.15 16.39 11.98
#